data_AF-A0A6G0ZCZ8-F1
#
_entry.id   AF-A0A6G0ZCZ8-F1
#
_cell.length_a   1.000
_cell.length_b   1.000
_cell.length_c   1.000
_cell.angle_alpha   90.00
_cell.angle_beta   90.00
_cell.angle_gamma   90.00
#
_symmetry.space_group_name_H-M   'P 1'
#
loop_
_entity.id
_entity.type
_entity.pdbx_description
1 polymer ?
#
loop_
_entity_poly.entity_id
_entity_poly.type
_entity_poly.pdbx_seq_one_letter_code
_entity_poly.pdbx_strand_id
1 'polypeptide(L)'
;AAQFGKTFLQNWNPEQYINLCRLLRVLNAVRDPKIGISITYPQLQKISVQTLLDRLVGQRHYYLALQASSYIRMSSTIGSSRILTHWAKFKVKQTQVDREQLAITIADKLGKYSGVSYHSIAEIAANSGRIQLAIKLLDYETQVKLQIPLLLKYQQDNIALKKAVESGNTDLVYMVLLHMQTSMPLGKFQMEIKKSSVAQALYIKYCHQQSGYSLLDMYTQEDNHEELALYHITESIKSNNTKEMSVSINEAINCYKRTRDEFSLTTCESQIKLIRYQSSLEEKLKNNFRNLTLHDTLLKLLEINELKLADKLHSEFKVPERRYWWARLTILAKQEDWNELEKLSKIKKSPIGYEPFVDICIEHGNKYEALKYLPKVRDDLKQIYNTKITSMS
;
A
#
# COMPACT_ATOMS: atom_id res chain seq x y z
N ALA A 1 51.79 36.76 -17.92
CA ALA A 1 52.80 35.89 -18.57
C ALA A 1 52.16 34.90 -19.54
N ALA A 2 51.54 33.80 -19.10
CA ALA A 2 51.00 32.76 -20.01
C ALA A 2 49.95 33.26 -21.03
N GLN A 3 49.11 34.22 -20.65
CA GLN A 3 48.10 34.81 -21.53
C GLN A 3 48.69 35.78 -22.57
N PHE A 4 49.86 36.37 -22.27
CA PHE A 4 50.63 37.20 -23.18
C PHE A 4 51.48 36.33 -24.14
N GLY A 5 51.85 35.10 -23.76
CA GLY A 5 52.53 34.17 -24.66
C GLY A 5 51.62 33.59 -25.76
N LYS A 6 50.31 33.51 -25.51
CA LYS A 6 49.31 33.04 -26.50
C LYS A 6 49.25 33.91 -27.76
N THR A 7 49.66 35.18 -27.69
CA THR A 7 49.67 36.08 -28.86
C THR A 7 50.84 35.80 -29.81
N PHE A 8 51.88 35.09 -29.35
CA PHE A 8 53.08 34.79 -30.13
C PHE A 8 53.18 33.32 -30.57
N LEU A 9 52.49 32.40 -29.88
CA LEU A 9 52.53 30.96 -30.16
C LEU A 9 51.10 30.42 -30.30
N GLN A 10 50.61 30.29 -31.54
CA GLN A 10 49.23 29.91 -31.85
C GLN A 10 48.89 28.44 -31.48
N ASN A 11 49.88 27.54 -31.45
CA ASN A 11 49.67 26.10 -31.27
C ASN A 11 50.16 25.54 -29.92
N TRP A 12 50.62 26.39 -28.99
CA TRP A 12 51.17 25.91 -27.71
C TRP A 12 50.09 25.80 -26.63
N ASN A 13 50.02 24.67 -25.92
CA ASN A 13 49.13 24.52 -24.77
C ASN A 13 49.81 25.04 -23.47
N PRO A 14 49.42 26.22 -22.92
CA PRO A 14 50.04 26.78 -21.73
C PRO A 14 49.55 26.14 -20.42
N GLU A 15 48.64 25.16 -20.47
CA GLU A 15 48.07 24.53 -19.28
C GLU A 15 49.11 23.90 -18.37
N GLN A 16 50.12 23.23 -18.94
CA GLN A 16 51.20 22.60 -18.16
C GLN A 16 51.99 23.64 -17.36
N TYR A 17 52.33 24.77 -17.99
CA TYR A 17 53.02 25.88 -17.34
C TYR A 17 52.17 26.51 -16.23
N ILE A 18 50.88 26.77 -16.51
CA ILE A 18 49.95 27.34 -15.53
C ILE A 18 49.77 26.39 -14.33
N ASN A 19 49.65 25.08 -14.58
CA ASN A 19 49.53 24.06 -13.53
C ASN A 19 50.80 23.95 -12.69
N LEU A 20 51.98 24.04 -13.32
CA LEU A 20 53.26 24.08 -12.61
C LEU A 20 53.35 25.31 -11.71
N CYS A 21 52.98 26.50 -12.19
CA CYS A 21 52.96 27.72 -11.37
C CYS A 21 51.99 27.61 -10.18
N ARG A 22 50.79 27.04 -10.38
CA ARG A 22 49.82 26.80 -9.30
C ARG A 22 50.40 25.86 -8.24
N LEU A 23 51.03 24.78 -8.67
CA LEU A 23 51.61 23.77 -7.79
C LEU A 23 52.82 24.31 -7.03
N LEU A 24 53.70 25.07 -7.69
CA LEU A 24 54.83 25.73 -7.03
C LEU A 24 54.37 26.75 -5.98
N ARG A 25 53.29 27.50 -6.26
CA ARG A 25 52.71 28.43 -5.28
C ARG A 25 52.20 27.71 -4.04
N VAL A 26 51.48 26.61 -4.22
CA VAL A 26 50.99 25.78 -3.09
C VAL A 26 52.17 25.21 -2.32
N LEU A 27 53.17 24.68 -3.02
CA LEU A 27 54.37 24.08 -2.42
C LEU A 27 55.19 25.12 -1.63
N ASN A 28 55.31 26.35 -2.11
CA ASN A 28 55.93 27.44 -1.36
C ASN A 28 55.12 27.82 -0.12
N ALA A 29 53.79 27.90 -0.22
CA ALA A 29 52.94 28.20 0.93
C ALA A 29 53.05 27.11 2.02
N VAL A 30 53.11 25.84 1.62
CA VAL A 30 53.19 24.70 2.54
C VAL A 30 54.57 24.57 3.21
N ARG A 31 55.62 25.13 2.59
CA ARG A 31 56.98 25.22 3.13
C ARG A 31 57.22 26.39 4.09
N ASP A 32 56.24 27.29 4.24
CA ASP A 32 56.36 28.38 5.21
C ASP A 32 56.69 27.78 6.60
N PRO A 33 57.66 28.33 7.35
CA PRO A 33 58.06 27.82 8.65
C PRO A 33 56.91 27.67 9.65
N LYS A 34 55.81 28.42 9.48
CA LYS A 34 54.60 28.31 10.32
C LYS A 34 53.78 27.03 10.05
N ILE A 35 53.91 26.43 8.87
CA ILE A 35 53.20 25.20 8.47
C ILE A 35 54.14 23.99 8.57
N GLY A 36 55.43 24.18 8.23
CA GLY A 36 56.49 23.22 8.54
C GLY A 36 56.52 21.94 7.71
N ILE A 37 55.89 21.91 6.53
CA ILE A 37 55.96 20.75 5.63
C ILE A 37 57.04 20.98 4.56
N SER A 38 58.22 20.43 4.84
CA SER A 38 59.35 20.43 3.91
C SER A 38 59.17 19.36 2.83
N ILE A 39 58.53 19.73 1.71
CA ILE A 39 58.36 18.83 0.55
C ILE A 39 58.99 19.40 -0.71
N THR A 40 59.70 18.58 -1.49
CA THR A 40 60.23 18.95 -2.81
C THR A 40 59.28 18.63 -3.94
N TYR A 41 59.41 19.32 -5.08
CA TYR A 41 58.56 19.06 -6.25
C TYR A 41 58.63 17.60 -6.73
N PRO A 42 59.82 16.96 -6.84
CA PRO A 42 59.92 15.54 -7.19
C PRO A 42 59.25 14.62 -6.16
N GLN A 43 59.28 14.99 -4.87
CA GLN A 43 58.58 14.23 -3.82
C GLN A 43 57.06 14.40 -3.92
N LEU A 44 56.57 15.61 -4.23
CA LEU A 44 55.15 15.87 -4.42
C LEU A 44 54.58 15.11 -5.63
N GLN A 45 55.36 14.94 -6.70
CA GLN A 45 54.97 14.10 -7.84
C GLN A 45 54.79 12.62 -7.44
N LYS A 46 55.62 12.10 -6.52
CA LYS A 46 55.51 10.71 -6.02
C LYS A 46 54.37 10.52 -5.02
N ILE A 47 54.15 11.50 -4.15
CA ILE A 47 53.20 11.43 -3.03
C ILE A 47 51.78 11.84 -3.47
N SER A 48 51.65 12.56 -4.58
CA SER A 48 50.43 13.20 -5.06
C SER A 48 49.97 14.42 -4.25
N VAL A 49 49.23 15.30 -4.91
CA VAL A 49 48.63 16.50 -4.30
C VAL A 49 47.56 16.13 -3.28
N GLN A 50 46.85 15.01 -3.46
CA GLN A 50 45.80 14.57 -2.54
C GLN A 50 46.37 14.24 -1.15
N THR A 51 47.48 13.50 -1.11
CA THR A 51 48.14 13.15 0.15
C THR A 51 48.75 14.38 0.84
N LEU A 52 49.19 15.38 0.07
CA LEU A 52 49.61 16.67 0.63
C LEU A 52 48.44 17.40 1.33
N LEU A 53 47.27 17.43 0.69
CA LEU A 53 46.06 18.00 1.29
C LEU A 53 45.63 17.22 2.53
N ASP A 54 45.68 15.88 2.49
CA ASP A 54 45.37 15.05 3.66
C ASP A 54 46.33 15.32 4.84
N ARG A 55 47.62 15.59 4.58
CA ARG A 55 48.58 16.00 5.62
C ARG A 55 48.24 17.37 6.21
N LEU A 56 47.89 18.35 5.38
CA LEU A 56 47.44 19.67 5.85
C LEU A 56 46.17 19.57 6.70
N VAL A 57 45.23 18.72 6.29
CA VAL A 57 44.01 18.41 7.03
C VAL A 57 44.33 17.75 8.37
N GLY A 58 45.25 16.79 8.40
CA GLY A 58 45.71 16.13 9.63
C GLY A 58 46.36 17.10 10.63
N GLN A 59 47.11 18.08 10.14
CA GLN A 59 47.69 19.17 10.93
C GLN A 59 46.69 20.29 11.27
N ARG A 60 45.42 20.17 10.86
CA ARG A 60 44.33 21.13 11.12
C ARG A 60 44.45 22.47 10.36
N HIS A 61 45.26 22.54 9.31
CA HIS A 61 45.38 23.70 8.43
C HIS A 61 44.29 23.71 7.34
N TYR A 62 43.01 23.68 7.74
CA TYR A 62 41.86 23.54 6.84
C TYR A 62 41.72 24.69 5.84
N TYR A 63 41.95 25.93 6.27
CA TYR A 63 41.86 27.10 5.40
C TYR A 63 42.90 27.05 4.27
N LEU A 64 44.15 26.72 4.60
CA LEU A 64 45.22 26.57 3.62
C LEU A 64 44.91 25.43 2.66
N ALA A 65 44.41 24.29 3.16
CA ALA A 65 44.02 23.16 2.33
C ALA A 65 42.89 23.54 1.34
N LEU A 66 41.90 24.33 1.77
CA LEU A 66 40.83 24.83 0.91
C LEU A 66 41.36 25.79 -0.18
N GLN A 67 42.22 26.73 0.21
CA GLN A 67 42.87 27.63 -0.75
C GLN A 67 43.73 26.85 -1.75
N ALA A 68 44.55 25.92 -1.27
CA ALA A 68 45.37 25.07 -2.13
C ALA A 68 44.51 24.28 -3.13
N SER A 69 43.41 23.69 -2.66
CA SER A 69 42.47 22.96 -3.51
C SER A 69 41.82 23.85 -4.58
N SER A 70 41.40 25.08 -4.22
CA SER A 70 40.79 26.03 -5.17
C SER A 70 41.80 26.54 -6.21
N TYR A 71 43.03 26.82 -5.78
CA TYR A 71 44.11 27.26 -6.68
C TYR A 71 44.54 26.17 -7.67
N ILE A 72 44.55 24.91 -7.24
CA ILE A 72 44.87 23.76 -8.10
C ILE A 72 43.68 23.38 -9.00
N ARG A 73 42.48 23.95 -8.75
CA ARG A 73 41.23 23.64 -9.45
C ARG A 73 40.91 22.15 -9.43
N MET A 74 41.14 21.51 -8.29
CA MET A 74 40.72 20.12 -8.10
C MET A 74 39.20 20.02 -8.13
N SER A 75 38.67 18.88 -8.57
CA SER A 75 37.24 18.60 -8.49
C SER A 75 36.72 18.87 -7.08
N SER A 76 35.57 19.53 -6.98
CA SER A 76 34.90 19.87 -5.72
C SER A 76 34.66 18.65 -4.83
N THR A 77 34.47 17.46 -5.45
CA THR A 77 34.24 16.17 -4.78
C THR A 77 35.50 15.57 -4.13
N ILE A 78 36.68 15.90 -4.64
CA ILE A 78 37.96 15.33 -4.19
C ILE A 78 38.68 16.28 -3.25
N GLY A 79 38.53 17.59 -3.49
CA GLY A 79 39.17 18.65 -2.71
C GLY A 79 38.26 19.20 -1.62
N SER A 80 37.43 20.17 -1.97
CA SER A 80 36.67 20.98 -1.01
C SER A 80 35.72 20.14 -0.14
N SER A 81 34.96 19.21 -0.72
CA SER A 81 34.00 18.40 0.05
C SER A 81 34.70 17.52 1.08
N ARG A 82 35.77 16.80 0.72
CA ARG A 82 36.54 15.93 1.61
C ARG A 82 37.19 16.70 2.76
N ILE A 83 37.82 17.84 2.45
CA ILE A 83 38.44 18.71 3.47
C ILE A 83 37.39 19.20 4.47
N LEU A 84 36.24 19.64 3.95
CA LEU A 84 35.13 20.15 4.77
C LEU A 84 34.47 19.05 5.61
N THR A 85 34.28 17.85 5.06
CA THR A 85 33.81 16.70 5.83
C THR A 85 34.77 16.38 6.98
N HIS A 86 36.08 16.37 6.75
CA HIS A 86 37.05 16.13 7.83
C HIS A 86 37.03 17.25 8.89
N TRP A 87 36.94 18.51 8.46
CA TRP A 87 36.77 19.65 9.36
C TRP A 87 35.52 19.51 10.23
N ALA A 88 34.37 19.17 9.63
CA ALA A 88 33.12 18.99 10.35
C ALA A 88 33.21 17.82 11.33
N LYS A 89 33.76 16.68 10.92
CA LYS A 89 34.02 15.52 11.79
C LYS A 89 34.90 15.87 12.99
N PHE A 90 35.94 16.68 12.78
CA PHE A 90 36.78 17.18 13.87
C PHE A 90 36.03 18.13 14.80
N LYS A 91 35.23 19.05 14.24
CA LYS A 91 34.45 20.02 15.01
C LYS A 91 33.38 19.36 15.88
N VAL A 92 32.71 18.34 15.34
CA VAL A 92 31.68 17.56 16.04
C VAL A 92 32.23 16.83 17.28
N LYS A 93 33.49 16.42 17.26
CA LYS A 93 34.17 15.81 18.43
C LYS A 93 34.47 16.80 19.56
N GLN A 94 34.43 18.11 19.31
CA GLN A 94 34.77 19.11 20.33
C GLN A 94 33.59 19.32 21.29
N THR A 95 33.77 18.95 22.57
CA THR A 95 32.71 18.91 23.59
C THR A 95 32.21 20.27 24.08
N GLN A 96 32.96 21.35 23.83
CA GLN A 96 32.79 22.66 24.48
C GLN A 96 31.79 23.61 23.79
N VAL A 97 31.25 23.24 22.63
CA VAL A 97 30.36 24.11 21.84
C VAL A 97 28.91 23.65 21.96
N ASP A 98 27.98 24.60 22.05
CA ASP A 98 26.55 24.34 22.03
C ASP A 98 26.09 23.62 20.75
N ARG A 99 25.12 22.73 20.89
CA ARG A 99 24.68 21.79 19.86
C ARG A 99 24.00 22.49 18.68
N GLU A 100 23.17 23.50 18.95
CA GLU A 100 22.41 24.20 17.92
C GLU A 100 23.29 25.11 17.08
N GLN A 101 24.07 25.93 17.76
CA GLN A 101 25.01 26.84 17.12
C GLN A 101 26.04 26.07 16.29
N LEU A 102 26.49 24.89 16.77
CA LEU A 102 27.40 24.03 16.03
C LEU A 102 26.76 23.46 14.76
N ALA A 103 25.50 22.99 14.82
CA ALA A 103 24.79 22.49 13.65
C ALA A 103 24.61 23.58 12.58
N ILE A 104 24.20 24.78 12.99
CA ILE A 104 24.04 25.93 12.09
C ILE A 104 25.39 26.33 11.46
N THR A 105 26.44 26.44 12.27
CA THR A 105 27.78 26.79 11.77
C THR A 105 28.31 25.78 10.75
N ILE A 106 28.01 24.51 10.97
CA ILE A 106 28.37 23.43 10.04
C ILE A 106 27.53 23.55 8.77
N ALA A 107 26.22 23.73 8.88
CA ALA A 107 25.31 23.89 7.74
C ALA A 107 25.64 25.14 6.89
N ASP A 108 25.93 26.29 7.49
CA ASP A 108 26.30 27.52 6.78
C ASP A 108 27.59 27.38 5.97
N LYS A 109 28.53 26.58 6.46
CA LYS A 109 29.83 26.35 5.80
C LYS A 109 29.76 25.25 4.77
N LEU A 110 29.01 24.18 5.04
CA LEU A 110 28.84 23.04 4.14
C LEU A 110 27.84 23.33 3.03
N GLY A 111 26.75 24.04 3.32
CA GLY A 111 25.69 24.39 2.36
C GLY A 111 26.17 25.25 1.18
N LYS A 112 27.29 25.96 1.33
CA LYS A 112 27.93 26.70 0.23
C LYS A 112 28.62 25.80 -0.81
N TYR A 113 28.82 24.52 -0.50
CA TYR A 113 29.53 23.57 -1.36
C TYR A 113 28.63 22.37 -1.69
N SER A 114 28.38 22.15 -2.98
CA SER A 114 27.59 21.01 -3.45
C SER A 114 28.35 19.69 -3.28
N GLY A 115 27.67 18.64 -2.81
CA GLY A 115 28.19 17.27 -2.78
C GLY A 115 28.79 16.80 -1.46
N VAL A 116 28.57 17.54 -0.36
CA VAL A 116 28.92 17.06 0.99
C VAL A 116 27.76 16.27 1.57
N SER A 117 28.01 15.01 1.94
CA SER A 117 27.04 14.21 2.71
C SER A 117 27.21 14.43 4.21
N TYR A 118 26.12 14.81 4.87
CA TYR A 118 26.00 15.00 6.31
C TYR A 118 25.91 13.67 7.06
N HIS A 119 25.51 12.58 6.40
CA HIS A 119 25.42 11.23 6.98
C HIS A 119 26.70 10.83 7.73
N SER A 120 27.87 10.93 7.07
CA SER A 120 29.15 10.54 7.69
C SER A 120 29.59 11.45 8.85
N ILE A 121 29.05 12.66 8.91
CA ILE A 121 29.32 13.64 9.98
C ILE A 121 28.40 13.33 11.17
N ALA A 122 27.12 13.07 10.90
CA ALA A 122 26.13 12.68 11.89
C ALA A 122 26.50 11.36 12.59
N GLU A 123 27.02 10.37 11.85
CA GLU A 123 27.47 9.11 12.45
C GLU A 123 28.60 9.34 13.46
N ILE A 124 29.58 10.20 13.13
CA ILE A 124 30.66 10.54 14.07
C ILE A 124 30.13 11.36 15.26
N ALA A 125 29.12 12.21 15.06
CA ALA A 125 28.47 12.94 16.14
C ALA A 125 27.83 11.99 17.15
N ALA A 126 27.07 11.02 16.65
CA ALA A 126 26.41 10.04 17.49
C ALA A 126 27.40 9.07 18.15
N ASN A 127 28.45 8.63 17.45
CA ASN A 127 29.54 7.83 18.06
C ASN A 127 30.30 8.60 19.15
N SER A 128 30.28 9.93 19.10
CA SER A 128 30.83 10.80 20.14
C SER A 128 29.84 11.05 21.30
N GLY A 129 28.73 10.32 21.37
CA GLY A 129 27.67 10.44 22.39
C GLY A 129 26.68 11.59 22.16
N ARG A 130 26.78 12.31 21.03
CA ARG A 130 25.98 13.51 20.74
C ARG A 130 24.83 13.21 19.79
N ILE A 131 23.90 12.35 20.22
CA ILE A 131 22.79 11.86 19.40
C ILE A 131 21.89 13.01 18.91
N GLN A 132 21.54 13.96 19.78
CA GLN A 132 20.69 15.10 19.40
C GLN A 132 21.34 16.02 18.35
N LEU A 133 22.66 16.19 18.39
CA LEU A 133 23.40 16.92 17.35
C LEU A 133 23.35 16.14 16.02
N ALA A 134 23.51 14.81 16.08
CA ALA A 134 23.41 13.96 14.89
C ALA A 134 22.04 14.07 14.21
N ILE A 135 20.95 14.09 14.99
CA ILE A 135 19.58 14.26 14.46
C ILE A 135 19.45 15.61 13.73
N LYS A 136 19.93 16.70 14.33
CA LYS A 136 19.89 18.03 13.69
C LYS A 136 20.75 18.11 12.44
N LEU A 137 21.93 17.47 12.43
CA LEU A 137 22.78 17.40 11.24
C LEU A 137 22.12 16.57 10.12
N LEU A 138 21.36 15.54 10.48
CA LEU A 138 20.60 14.74 9.53
C LEU A 138 19.45 15.51 8.88
N ASP A 139 18.89 16.56 9.51
CA ASP A 139 17.87 17.40 8.88
C ASP A 139 18.40 18.10 7.61
N TYR A 140 19.71 18.35 7.53
CA TYR A 140 20.36 18.95 6.37
C TYR A 140 20.77 17.92 5.29
N GLU A 141 20.61 16.62 5.55
CA GLU A 141 20.90 15.58 4.57
C GLU A 141 19.78 15.51 3.52
N THR A 142 20.12 15.77 2.27
CA THR A 142 19.18 15.74 1.14
C THR A 142 18.70 14.32 0.81
N GLN A 143 19.50 13.31 1.13
CA GLN A 143 19.22 11.91 0.80
C GLN A 143 18.55 11.17 1.96
N VAL A 144 17.21 11.08 1.90
CA VAL A 144 16.41 10.40 2.93
C VAL A 144 16.79 8.91 3.11
N LYS A 145 17.22 8.23 2.03
CA LYS A 145 17.70 6.83 2.07
C LYS A 145 18.87 6.60 3.03
N LEU A 146 19.73 7.61 3.23
CA LEU A 146 20.86 7.53 4.16
C LEU A 146 20.47 8.01 5.57
N GLN A 147 19.41 8.80 5.66
CA GLN A 147 18.93 9.41 6.89
C GLN A 147 18.18 8.39 7.76
N ILE A 148 17.24 7.65 7.17
CA ILE A 148 16.35 6.74 7.89
C ILE A 148 17.11 5.60 8.59
N PRO A 149 18.02 4.85 7.93
CA PRO A 149 18.75 3.77 8.60
C PRO A 149 19.55 4.27 9.80
N LEU A 150 20.09 5.50 9.72
CA LEU A 150 20.85 6.09 10.81
C LEU A 150 19.93 6.50 11.98
N LEU A 151 18.74 7.02 11.70
CA LEU A 151 17.75 7.32 12.75
C LEU A 151 17.26 6.06 13.46
N LEU A 152 17.02 4.97 12.72
CA LEU A 152 16.65 3.67 13.29
C LEU A 152 17.75 3.10 14.20
N LYS A 153 19.02 3.18 13.76
CA LYS A 153 20.18 2.75 14.56
C LYS A 153 20.28 3.47 15.93
N TYR A 154 19.81 4.72 16.01
CA TYR A 154 19.82 5.53 17.23
C TYR A 154 18.47 5.54 17.97
N GLN A 155 17.60 4.57 17.70
CA GLN A 155 16.30 4.38 18.36
C GLN A 155 15.37 5.60 18.25
N GLN A 156 15.50 6.38 17.17
CA GLN A 156 14.63 7.52 16.87
C GLN A 156 13.52 7.12 15.89
N ASP A 157 12.81 6.04 16.22
CA ASP A 157 11.81 5.40 15.36
C ASP A 157 10.69 6.38 14.94
N ASN A 158 10.19 7.20 15.89
CA ASN A 158 9.13 8.18 15.62
C ASN A 158 9.56 9.27 14.62
N ILE A 159 10.82 9.71 14.68
CA ILE A 159 11.37 10.72 13.76
C ILE A 159 11.64 10.07 12.40
N ALA A 160 12.15 8.83 12.40
CA ALA A 160 12.36 8.05 11.19
C ALA A 160 11.04 7.85 10.42
N LEU A 161 9.96 7.51 11.12
CA LEU A 161 8.63 7.31 10.51
C LEU A 161 8.10 8.59 9.87
N LYS A 162 8.17 9.74 10.58
CA LYS A 162 7.74 11.03 10.03
C LYS A 162 8.49 11.38 8.73
N LYS A 163 9.81 11.27 8.75
CA LYS A 163 10.67 11.56 7.58
C LYS A 163 10.47 10.56 6.44
N ALA A 164 10.20 9.29 6.76
CA ALA A 164 9.86 8.29 5.75
C ALA A 164 8.54 8.65 5.04
N VAL A 165 7.52 9.05 5.80
CA VAL A 165 6.22 9.47 5.25
C VAL A 165 6.36 10.74 4.41
N GLU A 166 7.12 11.74 4.88
CA GLU A 166 7.41 12.97 4.13
C GLU A 166 8.15 12.70 2.81
N SER A 167 8.98 11.64 2.75
CA SER A 167 9.70 11.27 1.53
C SER A 167 8.81 10.66 0.44
N GLY A 168 7.61 10.21 0.79
CA GLY A 168 6.68 9.53 -0.12
C GLY A 168 7.17 8.17 -0.64
N ASN A 169 8.33 7.69 -0.20
CA ASN A 169 8.88 6.40 -0.64
C ASN A 169 8.31 5.26 0.21
N THR A 170 7.46 4.43 -0.39
CA THR A 170 6.80 3.30 0.27
C THR A 170 7.78 2.29 0.87
N ASP A 171 8.91 2.03 0.21
CA ASP A 171 9.89 1.05 0.67
C ASP A 171 10.57 1.51 1.96
N LEU A 172 10.87 2.81 2.04
CA LEU A 172 11.44 3.42 3.25
C LEU A 172 10.44 3.41 4.40
N VAL A 173 9.15 3.64 4.13
CA VAL A 173 8.09 3.53 5.13
C VAL A 173 7.97 2.09 5.63
N TYR A 174 7.95 1.10 4.73
CA TYR A 174 7.92 -0.32 5.12
C TYR A 174 9.13 -0.74 5.93
N MET A 175 10.33 -0.29 5.56
CA MET A 175 11.55 -0.54 6.34
C MET A 175 11.39 -0.07 7.79
N VAL A 176 10.88 1.15 8.00
CA VAL A 176 10.65 1.69 9.35
C VAL A 176 9.56 0.90 10.08
N LEU A 177 8.44 0.61 9.43
CA LEU A 177 7.32 -0.12 10.05
C LEU A 177 7.73 -1.52 10.51
N LEU A 178 8.49 -2.26 9.69
CA LEU A 178 8.98 -3.60 10.03
C LEU A 178 10.00 -3.56 11.16
N HIS A 179 10.90 -2.56 11.15
CA HIS A 179 11.82 -2.35 12.26
C HIS A 179 11.05 -2.08 13.56
N MET A 180 10.09 -1.15 13.53
CA MET A 180 9.24 -0.82 14.68
C MET A 180 8.46 -2.03 15.19
N GLN A 181 7.90 -2.86 14.31
CA GLN A 181 7.20 -4.08 14.73
C GLN A 181 8.09 -5.02 15.58
N THR A 182 9.40 -5.05 15.33
CA THR A 182 10.35 -5.87 16.09
C THR A 182 10.98 -5.14 17.29
N SER A 183 11.11 -3.81 17.21
CA SER A 183 11.81 -3.02 18.24
C SER A 183 10.92 -2.66 19.44
N MET A 184 9.59 -2.60 19.26
CA MET A 184 8.66 -2.12 20.28
C MET A 184 7.47 -3.08 20.49
N PRO A 185 6.84 -3.08 21.68
CA PRO A 185 5.64 -3.86 21.94
C PRO A 185 4.46 -3.45 21.04
N LEU A 186 3.64 -4.43 20.65
CA LEU A 186 2.55 -4.26 19.69
C LEU A 186 1.61 -3.09 20.03
N GLY A 187 1.18 -2.94 21.28
CA GLY A 187 0.28 -1.84 21.68
C GLY A 187 0.91 -0.45 21.51
N LYS A 188 2.20 -0.28 21.82
CA LYS A 188 2.89 1.00 21.61
C LYS A 188 3.09 1.28 20.12
N PHE A 189 3.36 0.24 19.33
CA PHE A 189 3.54 0.33 17.88
C PHE A 189 2.27 0.81 17.19
N GLN A 190 1.13 0.20 17.53
CA GLN A 190 -0.18 0.57 17.00
C GLN A 190 -0.53 2.03 17.34
N MET A 191 -0.27 2.48 18.58
CA MET A 191 -0.47 3.88 18.97
C MET A 191 0.38 4.87 18.16
N GLU A 192 1.63 4.52 17.81
CA GLU A 192 2.49 5.39 17.02
C GLU A 192 2.08 5.43 15.55
N ILE A 193 1.68 4.30 14.97
CA ILE A 193 1.16 4.24 13.59
C ILE A 193 -0.10 5.07 13.45
N LYS A 194 -1.01 5.03 14.43
CA LYS A 194 -2.27 5.79 14.42
C LYS A 194 -2.06 7.31 14.27
N LYS A 195 -0.90 7.84 14.69
CA LYS A 195 -0.59 9.27 14.52
C LYS A 195 -0.42 9.66 13.04
N SER A 196 -0.20 8.70 12.14
CA SER A 196 0.00 8.91 10.71
C SER A 196 -0.91 8.01 9.88
N SER A 197 -1.93 8.60 9.27
CA SER A 197 -2.90 7.88 8.42
C SER A 197 -2.24 7.13 7.27
N VAL A 198 -1.18 7.68 6.67
CA VAL A 198 -0.43 7.06 5.56
C VAL A 198 0.30 5.81 6.03
N ALA A 199 0.96 5.88 7.20
CA ALA A 199 1.66 4.74 7.76
C ALA A 199 0.68 3.62 8.13
N GLN A 200 -0.48 3.98 8.69
CA GLN A 200 -1.55 3.04 9.04
C GLN A 200 -2.10 2.32 7.80
N ALA A 201 -2.46 3.07 6.74
CA ALA A 201 -2.98 2.48 5.52
C ALA A 201 -1.97 1.52 4.85
N LEU A 202 -0.68 1.89 4.82
CA LEU A 202 0.37 1.04 4.26
C LEU A 202 0.57 -0.23 5.09
N TYR A 203 0.50 -0.13 6.42
CA TYR A 203 0.60 -1.28 7.30
C TYR A 203 -0.60 -2.22 7.18
N ILE A 204 -1.83 -1.69 7.12
CA ILE A 204 -3.05 -2.49 6.87
C ILE A 204 -2.90 -3.28 5.58
N LYS A 205 -2.44 -2.63 4.50
CA LYS A 205 -2.17 -3.29 3.22
C LYS A 205 -1.14 -4.41 3.34
N TYR A 206 -0.08 -4.21 4.13
CA TYR A 206 0.93 -5.23 4.39
C TYR A 206 0.34 -6.43 5.16
N CYS A 207 -0.48 -6.17 6.19
CA CYS A 207 -1.14 -7.23 6.95
C CYS A 207 -2.08 -8.08 6.08
N HIS A 208 -2.85 -7.47 5.18
CA HIS A 208 -3.67 -8.21 4.22
C HIS A 208 -2.87 -9.19 3.34
N GLN A 209 -1.58 -8.92 3.11
CA GLN A 209 -0.71 -9.77 2.27
C GLN A 209 0.01 -10.86 3.06
N GLN A 210 0.43 -10.59 4.31
CA GLN A 210 1.30 -11.50 5.06
C GLN A 210 0.62 -12.26 6.21
N SER A 211 -0.40 -11.71 6.88
CA SER A 211 -1.04 -12.40 8.02
C SER A 211 -2.37 -11.75 8.47
N GLY A 212 -3.44 -12.56 8.52
CA GLY A 212 -4.75 -12.11 9.00
C GLY A 212 -4.84 -11.87 10.52
N TYR A 213 -4.08 -12.62 11.34
CA TYR A 213 -4.15 -12.51 12.80
C TYR A 213 -3.67 -11.14 13.34
N SER A 214 -2.63 -10.56 12.75
CA SER A 214 -2.13 -9.24 13.18
C SER A 214 -3.11 -8.10 12.84
N LEU A 215 -3.97 -8.31 11.84
CA LEU A 215 -4.99 -7.35 11.42
C LEU A 215 -6.20 -7.39 12.37
N LEU A 216 -6.58 -8.60 12.82
CA LEU A 216 -7.65 -8.80 13.80
C LEU A 216 -7.33 -8.09 15.13
N ASP A 217 -6.11 -8.25 15.64
CA ASP A 217 -5.66 -7.59 16.87
C ASP A 217 -5.60 -6.06 16.75
N MET A 218 -5.40 -5.52 15.54
CA MET A 218 -5.49 -4.08 15.29
C MET A 218 -6.93 -3.59 15.32
N TYR A 219 -7.82 -4.19 14.53
CA TYR A 219 -9.21 -3.75 14.44
C TYR A 219 -9.97 -3.91 15.77
N THR A 220 -9.62 -4.91 16.56
CA THR A 220 -10.17 -5.09 17.92
C THR A 220 -9.71 -4.03 18.90
N GLN A 221 -8.45 -3.58 18.84
CA GLN A 221 -7.95 -2.49 19.70
C GLN A 221 -8.44 -1.11 19.25
N GLU A 222 -8.72 -0.93 17.97
CA GLU A 222 -9.22 0.33 17.42
C GLU A 222 -10.73 0.52 17.60
N ASP A 223 -11.45 -0.46 18.14
CA ASP A 223 -12.93 -0.52 18.17
C ASP A 223 -13.57 -0.28 16.80
N ASN A 224 -12.84 -0.54 15.71
CA ASN A 224 -13.35 -0.43 14.36
C ASN A 224 -14.12 -1.72 14.00
N HIS A 225 -15.35 -1.78 14.50
CA HIS A 225 -16.22 -2.94 14.34
C HIS A 225 -16.71 -3.14 12.89
N GLU A 226 -16.67 -2.12 12.04
CA GLU A 226 -17.06 -2.25 10.62
C GLU A 226 -16.02 -3.06 9.83
N GLU A 227 -14.75 -2.66 9.91
CA GLU A 227 -13.65 -3.37 9.25
C GLU A 227 -13.43 -4.77 9.84
N LEU A 228 -13.66 -4.93 11.15
CA LEU A 228 -13.66 -6.23 11.80
C LEU A 228 -14.74 -7.16 11.22
N ALA A 229 -15.96 -6.65 11.02
CA ALA A 229 -17.03 -7.43 10.43
C ALA A 229 -16.73 -7.83 8.98
N LEU A 230 -16.17 -6.91 8.18
CA LEU A 230 -15.72 -7.19 6.81
C LEU A 230 -14.63 -8.27 6.79
N TYR A 231 -13.65 -8.21 7.71
CA TYR A 231 -12.62 -9.23 7.85
C TYR A 231 -13.25 -10.63 8.07
N HIS A 232 -14.16 -10.77 9.04
CA HIS A 232 -14.86 -12.04 9.30
C HIS A 232 -15.68 -12.52 8.09
N ILE A 233 -16.29 -11.62 7.31
CA ILE A 233 -16.96 -11.97 6.06
C ILE A 233 -15.96 -12.51 5.03
N THR A 234 -14.83 -11.84 4.82
CA THR A 234 -13.81 -12.29 3.87
C THR A 234 -13.22 -13.65 4.24
N GLU A 235 -13.02 -13.91 5.53
CA GLU A 235 -12.60 -15.22 6.03
C GLU A 235 -13.67 -16.29 5.82
N SER A 236 -14.96 -15.94 6.01
CA SER A 236 -16.07 -16.88 5.76
C SER A 236 -16.11 -17.34 4.29
N ILE A 237 -15.77 -16.46 3.34
CA ILE A 237 -15.74 -16.78 1.90
C ILE A 237 -14.57 -17.71 1.55
N LYS A 238 -13.42 -17.56 2.23
CA LYS A 238 -12.26 -18.45 2.05
C LYS A 238 -12.48 -19.83 2.67
N SER A 239 -13.35 -19.95 3.67
CA SER A 239 -13.55 -21.18 4.42
C SER A 239 -14.27 -22.27 3.59
N ASN A 240 -13.69 -23.46 3.55
CA ASN A 240 -14.25 -24.64 2.87
C ASN A 240 -15.18 -25.47 3.77
N ASN A 241 -15.49 -25.02 4.98
CA ASN A 241 -16.33 -25.75 5.93
C ASN A 241 -17.56 -24.91 6.31
N THR A 242 -18.77 -25.50 6.23
CA THR A 242 -20.02 -24.79 6.56
C THR A 242 -20.08 -24.37 8.02
N LYS A 243 -19.46 -25.16 8.92
CA LYS A 243 -19.38 -24.84 10.35
C LYS A 243 -18.52 -23.60 10.59
N GLU A 244 -17.30 -23.58 10.04
CA GLU A 244 -16.39 -22.43 10.15
C GLU A 244 -17.00 -21.17 9.55
N MET A 245 -17.58 -21.27 8.35
CA MET A 245 -18.30 -20.18 7.71
C MET A 245 -19.39 -19.61 8.63
N SER A 246 -20.19 -20.48 9.26
CA SER A 246 -21.24 -20.05 10.17
C SER A 246 -20.69 -19.35 11.43
N VAL A 247 -19.55 -19.80 11.96
CA VAL A 247 -18.90 -19.17 13.11
C VAL A 247 -18.41 -17.77 12.74
N SER A 248 -17.68 -17.63 11.62
CA SER A 248 -17.19 -16.33 11.16
C SER A 248 -18.32 -15.34 10.87
N ILE A 249 -19.43 -15.77 10.27
CA ILE A 249 -20.57 -14.88 10.04
C ILE A 249 -21.25 -14.50 11.37
N ASN A 250 -21.31 -15.38 12.37
CA ASN A 250 -21.83 -15.03 13.70
C ASN A 250 -20.94 -13.97 14.38
N GLU A 251 -19.62 -14.06 14.23
CA GLU A 251 -18.69 -13.03 14.71
C GLU A 251 -18.92 -11.69 14.00
N ALA A 252 -19.14 -11.70 12.67
CA ALA A 252 -19.51 -10.51 11.91
C ALA A 252 -20.83 -9.88 12.41
N ILE A 253 -21.85 -10.68 12.72
CA ILE A 253 -23.12 -10.21 13.28
C ILE A 253 -22.90 -9.53 14.64
N ASN A 254 -22.07 -10.11 15.51
CA ASN A 254 -21.76 -9.50 16.80
C ASN A 254 -21.07 -8.15 16.64
N CYS A 255 -20.24 -7.98 15.61
CA CYS A 255 -19.63 -6.71 15.26
C CYS A 255 -20.66 -5.70 14.74
N TYR A 256 -21.53 -6.09 13.79
CA TYR A 256 -22.57 -5.20 13.27
C TYR A 256 -23.62 -4.78 14.30
N LYS A 257 -23.88 -5.63 15.30
CA LYS A 257 -24.72 -5.26 16.47
C LYS A 257 -24.14 -4.06 17.23
N ARG A 258 -22.81 -3.94 17.28
CA ARG A 258 -22.12 -2.84 17.95
C ARG A 258 -22.10 -1.57 17.10
N THR A 259 -21.97 -1.69 15.78
CA THR A 259 -21.99 -0.55 14.84
C THR A 259 -23.38 0.02 14.58
N ARG A 260 -24.44 -0.74 14.90
CA ARG A 260 -25.85 -0.40 14.62
C ARG A 260 -26.18 -0.31 13.12
N ASP A 261 -25.42 -0.99 12.26
CA ASP A 261 -25.76 -1.14 10.84
C ASP A 261 -26.86 -2.21 10.67
N GLU A 262 -28.10 -1.77 10.52
CA GLU A 262 -29.27 -2.64 10.39
C GLU A 262 -29.26 -3.44 9.07
N PHE A 263 -28.76 -2.86 7.99
CA PHE A 263 -28.77 -3.53 6.69
C PHE A 263 -27.78 -4.70 6.65
N SER A 264 -26.54 -4.47 7.08
CA SER A 264 -25.52 -5.51 7.10
C SER A 264 -25.86 -6.60 8.13
N LEU A 265 -26.42 -6.22 9.28
CA LEU A 265 -26.89 -7.17 10.29
C LEU A 265 -28.00 -8.09 9.76
N THR A 266 -29.05 -7.52 9.17
CA THR A 266 -30.18 -8.30 8.63
C THR A 266 -29.74 -9.21 7.47
N THR A 267 -28.78 -8.75 6.66
CA THR A 267 -28.19 -9.53 5.57
C THR A 267 -27.38 -10.72 6.11
N CYS A 268 -26.49 -10.51 7.08
CA CYS A 268 -25.71 -11.58 7.70
C CYS A 268 -26.59 -12.59 8.46
N GLU A 269 -27.62 -12.12 9.17
CA GLU A 269 -28.60 -13.01 9.83
C GLU A 269 -29.37 -13.87 8.81
N SER A 270 -29.77 -13.27 7.68
CA SER A 270 -30.43 -13.98 6.59
C SER A 270 -29.49 -15.01 5.95
N GLN A 271 -28.21 -14.69 5.79
CA GLN A 271 -27.21 -15.62 5.27
C GLN A 271 -27.01 -16.83 6.20
N ILE A 272 -26.92 -16.63 7.52
CA ILE A 272 -26.83 -17.75 8.47
C ILE A 272 -28.08 -18.63 8.42
N LYS A 273 -29.27 -18.02 8.34
CA LYS A 273 -30.52 -18.77 8.20
C LYS A 273 -30.50 -19.63 6.92
N LEU A 274 -30.02 -19.07 5.81
CA LEU A 274 -29.90 -19.79 4.54
C LEU A 274 -28.93 -20.98 4.64
N ILE A 275 -27.74 -20.77 5.24
CA ILE A 275 -26.75 -21.85 5.42
C ILE A 275 -27.36 -23.00 6.25
N ARG A 276 -28.03 -22.68 7.37
CA ARG A 276 -28.69 -23.70 8.21
C ARG A 276 -29.79 -24.43 7.46
N TYR A 277 -30.59 -23.71 6.67
CA TYR A 277 -31.63 -24.31 5.85
C TYR A 277 -31.04 -25.25 4.79
N GLN A 278 -30.02 -24.81 4.05
CA GLN A 278 -29.32 -25.61 3.05
C GLN A 278 -28.73 -26.88 3.68
N SER A 279 -28.07 -26.81 4.84
CA SER A 279 -27.58 -28.01 5.53
C SER A 279 -28.71 -29.00 5.85
N SER A 280 -29.87 -28.51 6.28
CA SER A 280 -31.03 -29.39 6.53
C SER A 280 -31.63 -29.99 5.25
N LEU A 281 -31.51 -29.31 4.11
CA LEU A 281 -31.92 -29.84 2.80
C LEU A 281 -30.94 -30.91 2.32
N GLU A 282 -29.64 -30.71 2.50
CA GLU A 282 -28.61 -31.69 2.13
C GLU A 282 -28.81 -33.01 2.87
N GLU A 283 -29.16 -32.97 4.16
CA GLU A 283 -29.47 -34.16 4.95
C GLU A 283 -30.72 -34.89 4.45
N LYS A 284 -31.78 -34.16 4.08
CA LYS A 284 -33.07 -34.74 3.65
C LYS A 284 -33.05 -35.26 2.22
N LEU A 285 -32.48 -34.49 1.30
CA LEU A 285 -32.55 -34.73 -0.14
C LEU A 285 -31.29 -35.40 -0.70
N LYS A 286 -30.22 -35.54 0.11
CA LYS A 286 -28.90 -36.07 -0.31
C LYS A 286 -28.33 -35.41 -1.57
N ASN A 287 -28.72 -34.16 -1.81
CA ASN A 287 -28.29 -33.32 -2.93
C ASN A 287 -27.47 -32.15 -2.40
N ASN A 288 -26.51 -31.66 -3.19
CA ASN A 288 -25.64 -30.55 -2.79
C ASN A 288 -26.37 -29.20 -2.92
N PHE A 289 -26.59 -28.49 -1.81
CA PHE A 289 -27.19 -27.14 -1.80
C PHE A 289 -26.19 -26.06 -1.32
N ARG A 290 -24.95 -26.46 -1.09
CA ARG A 290 -23.92 -25.61 -0.52
C ARG A 290 -23.58 -24.41 -1.41
N ASN A 291 -23.43 -23.24 -0.76
CA ASN A 291 -23.00 -21.98 -1.37
C ASN A 291 -23.89 -21.49 -2.53
N LEU A 292 -25.08 -22.07 -2.70
CA LEU A 292 -26.06 -21.58 -3.66
C LEU A 292 -26.67 -20.28 -3.13
N THR A 293 -26.99 -19.36 -4.04
CA THR A 293 -27.77 -18.19 -3.67
C THR A 293 -29.18 -18.62 -3.26
N LEU A 294 -29.93 -17.75 -2.56
CA LEU A 294 -31.34 -18.00 -2.23
C LEU A 294 -32.15 -18.35 -3.49
N HIS A 295 -31.85 -17.69 -4.61
CA HIS A 295 -32.52 -17.92 -5.89
C HIS A 295 -32.14 -19.28 -6.49
N ASP A 296 -30.85 -19.62 -6.52
CA ASP A 296 -30.41 -20.90 -7.08
C ASP A 296 -30.86 -22.08 -6.23
N THR A 297 -30.93 -21.90 -4.91
CA THR A 297 -31.53 -22.89 -3.98
C THR A 297 -32.99 -23.13 -4.33
N LEU A 298 -33.74 -22.06 -4.59
CA LEU A 298 -35.15 -22.14 -4.96
C LEU A 298 -35.32 -22.81 -6.33
N LEU A 299 -34.49 -22.46 -7.31
CA LEU A 299 -34.51 -23.10 -8.63
C LEU A 299 -34.24 -24.60 -8.52
N LYS A 300 -33.21 -24.98 -7.75
CA LYS A 300 -32.86 -26.39 -7.56
C LYS A 300 -33.95 -27.19 -6.86
N LEU A 301 -34.64 -26.62 -5.88
CA LEU A 301 -35.79 -27.27 -5.22
C LEU A 301 -36.96 -27.50 -6.19
N LEU A 302 -37.22 -26.53 -7.06
CA LEU A 302 -38.24 -26.65 -8.09
C LEU A 302 -37.84 -27.69 -9.16
N GLU A 303 -36.56 -27.77 -9.53
CA GLU A 303 -36.05 -28.80 -10.44
C GLU A 303 -36.21 -30.22 -9.87
N ILE A 304 -36.09 -30.39 -8.56
CA ILE A 304 -36.30 -31.68 -7.85
C ILE A 304 -37.80 -31.96 -7.62
N ASN A 305 -38.69 -31.03 -8.01
CA ASN A 305 -40.15 -31.10 -7.83
C ASN A 305 -40.61 -31.10 -6.35
N GLU A 306 -39.81 -30.50 -5.45
CA GLU A 306 -40.12 -30.38 -4.02
C GLU A 306 -40.86 -29.06 -3.71
N LEU A 307 -42.08 -28.92 -4.24
CA LEU A 307 -42.88 -27.69 -4.18
C LEU A 307 -43.16 -27.21 -2.75
N LYS A 308 -43.39 -28.14 -1.81
CA LYS A 308 -43.68 -27.79 -0.40
C LYS A 308 -42.49 -27.12 0.30
N LEU A 309 -41.27 -27.53 -0.05
CA LEU A 309 -40.05 -26.92 0.50
C LEU A 309 -39.77 -25.57 -0.18
N ALA A 310 -40.02 -25.46 -1.49
CA ALA A 310 -39.92 -24.21 -2.22
C ALA A 310 -40.90 -23.14 -1.70
N ASP A 311 -42.17 -23.50 -1.44
CA ASP A 311 -43.18 -22.59 -0.89
C ASP A 311 -42.81 -22.14 0.54
N LYS A 312 -42.24 -23.04 1.36
CA LYS A 312 -41.71 -22.69 2.69
C LYS A 312 -40.57 -21.67 2.58
N LEU A 313 -39.57 -21.93 1.74
CA LEU A 313 -38.43 -21.04 1.54
C LEU A 313 -38.86 -19.66 1.01
N HIS A 314 -39.83 -19.62 0.08
CA HIS A 314 -40.45 -18.38 -0.38
C HIS A 314 -41.05 -17.56 0.79
N SER A 315 -41.84 -18.22 1.64
CA SER A 315 -42.53 -17.56 2.76
C SER A 315 -41.56 -17.07 3.83
N GLU A 316 -40.52 -17.86 4.13
CA GLU A 316 -39.58 -17.61 5.22
C GLU A 316 -38.59 -16.48 4.89
N PHE A 317 -38.09 -16.44 3.65
CA PHE A 317 -37.19 -15.38 3.17
C PHE A 317 -37.92 -14.20 2.52
N LYS A 318 -39.26 -14.20 2.52
CA LYS A 318 -40.10 -13.15 1.92
C LYS A 318 -39.70 -12.82 0.48
N VAL A 319 -39.45 -13.86 -0.32
CA VAL A 319 -39.09 -13.69 -1.74
C VAL A 319 -40.27 -12.99 -2.45
N PRO A 320 -40.03 -11.95 -3.27
CA PRO A 320 -41.13 -11.30 -3.99
C PRO A 320 -41.92 -12.27 -4.84
N GLU A 321 -43.25 -12.26 -4.74
CA GLU A 321 -44.14 -13.19 -5.46
C GLU A 321 -43.85 -13.20 -6.96
N ARG A 322 -43.61 -12.04 -7.56
CA ARG A 322 -43.23 -11.92 -8.98
C ARG A 322 -42.02 -12.76 -9.33
N ARG A 323 -40.96 -12.72 -8.51
CA ARG A 323 -39.70 -13.46 -8.76
C ARG A 323 -39.91 -14.96 -8.61
N TYR A 324 -40.74 -15.37 -7.65
CA TYR A 324 -41.06 -16.78 -7.44
C TYR A 324 -41.88 -17.37 -8.58
N TRP A 325 -42.88 -16.63 -9.06
CA TRP A 325 -43.69 -17.05 -10.21
C TRP A 325 -42.85 -17.17 -11.48
N TRP A 326 -41.94 -16.23 -11.74
CA TRP A 326 -40.98 -16.35 -12.84
C TRP A 326 -40.11 -17.60 -12.70
N ALA A 327 -39.54 -17.86 -11.51
CA ALA A 327 -38.72 -19.04 -11.27
C ALA A 327 -39.46 -20.35 -11.53
N ARG A 328 -40.71 -20.47 -11.05
CA ARG A 328 -41.58 -21.64 -11.31
C ARG A 328 -41.89 -21.80 -12.78
N LEU A 329 -42.25 -20.72 -13.45
CA LEU A 329 -42.58 -20.72 -14.87
C LEU A 329 -41.38 -21.17 -15.72
N THR A 330 -40.19 -20.62 -15.49
CA THR A 330 -38.98 -21.01 -16.21
C THR A 330 -38.61 -22.48 -16.01
N ILE A 331 -38.77 -23.01 -14.79
CA ILE A 331 -38.43 -24.41 -14.52
C ILE A 331 -39.45 -25.38 -15.09
N LEU A 332 -40.74 -25.12 -14.91
CA LEU A 332 -41.80 -25.96 -15.47
C LEU A 332 -41.69 -26.04 -17.00
N ALA A 333 -41.34 -24.93 -17.64
CA ALA A 333 -41.08 -24.91 -19.08
C ALA A 333 -39.83 -25.70 -19.49
N LYS A 334 -38.72 -25.57 -18.75
CA LYS A 334 -37.52 -26.39 -18.97
C LYS A 334 -37.77 -27.90 -18.80
N GLN A 335 -38.68 -28.27 -17.92
CA GLN A 335 -39.09 -29.67 -17.67
C GLN A 335 -40.20 -30.14 -18.62
N GLU A 336 -40.75 -29.25 -19.44
CA GLU A 336 -41.92 -29.48 -20.29
C GLU A 336 -43.15 -30.01 -19.51
N ASP A 337 -43.26 -29.68 -18.22
CA ASP A 337 -44.39 -30.07 -17.37
C ASP A 337 -45.54 -29.07 -17.50
N TRP A 338 -46.22 -29.15 -18.64
CA TRP A 338 -47.36 -28.30 -19.00
C TRP A 338 -48.58 -28.51 -18.09
N ASN A 339 -48.72 -29.68 -17.46
CA ASN A 339 -49.84 -29.99 -16.58
C ASN A 339 -49.75 -29.20 -15.27
N GLU A 340 -48.57 -29.16 -14.66
CA GLU A 340 -48.33 -28.35 -13.47
C GLU A 340 -48.34 -26.85 -13.78
N LEU A 341 -47.95 -26.46 -15.00
CA LEU A 341 -48.10 -25.08 -15.47
C LEU A 341 -49.58 -24.66 -15.55
N GLU A 342 -50.44 -25.54 -16.08
CA GLU A 342 -51.88 -25.26 -16.14
C GLU A 342 -52.49 -25.11 -14.75
N LYS A 343 -52.07 -25.96 -13.80
CA LYS A 343 -52.46 -25.85 -12.39
C LYS A 343 -52.00 -24.52 -11.79
N LEU A 344 -50.74 -24.12 -12.02
CA LEU A 344 -50.19 -22.84 -11.55
C LEU A 344 -51.04 -21.66 -12.03
N SER A 345 -51.48 -21.68 -13.29
CA SER A 345 -52.32 -20.64 -13.88
C SER A 345 -53.72 -20.48 -13.25
N LYS A 346 -54.20 -21.54 -12.57
CA LYS A 346 -55.54 -21.64 -11.98
C LYS A 346 -55.55 -21.34 -10.47
N ILE A 347 -54.43 -21.45 -9.78
CA ILE A 347 -54.34 -21.27 -8.31
C ILE A 347 -54.71 -19.84 -7.89
N LYS A 348 -54.06 -18.84 -8.49
CA LYS A 348 -54.28 -17.41 -8.20
C LYS A 348 -54.06 -16.57 -9.47
N LYS A 349 -54.56 -15.33 -9.46
CA LYS A 349 -54.23 -14.35 -10.51
C LYS A 349 -52.71 -14.15 -10.53
N SER A 350 -52.10 -14.33 -11.70
CA SER A 350 -50.65 -14.26 -11.86
C SER A 350 -50.12 -12.85 -11.54
N PRO A 351 -49.18 -12.69 -10.59
CA PRO A 351 -48.57 -11.40 -10.25
C PRO A 351 -47.61 -10.87 -11.34
N ILE A 352 -47.23 -11.73 -12.29
CA ILE A 352 -46.38 -11.41 -13.45
C ILE A 352 -47.19 -11.20 -14.74
N GLY A 353 -48.52 -11.37 -14.68
CA GLY A 353 -49.38 -11.42 -15.87
C GLY A 353 -49.40 -12.81 -16.51
N TYR A 354 -50.14 -12.93 -17.62
CA TYR A 354 -50.23 -14.19 -18.39
C TYR A 354 -49.43 -14.11 -19.69
N GLU A 355 -48.88 -12.94 -20.03
CA GLU A 355 -47.98 -12.70 -21.15
C GLU A 355 -46.72 -13.57 -21.06
N PRO A 356 -46.03 -13.65 -19.89
CA PRO A 356 -44.87 -14.53 -19.74
C PRO A 356 -45.18 -16.02 -19.97
N PHE A 357 -46.39 -16.45 -19.61
CA PHE A 357 -46.81 -17.84 -19.80
C PHE A 357 -46.91 -18.17 -21.30
N VAL A 358 -47.44 -17.23 -22.09
CA VAL A 358 -47.54 -17.38 -23.55
C VAL A 358 -46.17 -17.35 -24.20
N ASP A 359 -45.31 -16.37 -23.85
CA ASP A 359 -43.96 -16.25 -24.42
C ASP A 359 -43.13 -17.52 -24.19
N ILE A 360 -43.17 -18.07 -22.97
CA ILE A 360 -42.41 -19.29 -22.63
C ILE A 360 -42.96 -20.54 -23.31
N CYS A 361 -44.29 -20.66 -23.47
CA CYS A 361 -44.87 -21.75 -24.27
C CYS A 361 -44.48 -21.66 -25.75
N ILE A 362 -44.35 -20.43 -26.28
CA ILE A 362 -43.85 -20.17 -27.64
C ILE A 362 -42.37 -20.54 -27.75
N GLU A 363 -41.52 -20.12 -26.81
CA GLU A 363 -40.09 -20.46 -26.83
C GLU A 363 -39.83 -21.98 -26.86
N HIS A 364 -40.67 -22.75 -26.16
CA HIS A 364 -40.58 -24.22 -26.09
C HIS A 364 -41.48 -24.96 -27.10
N GLY A 365 -42.08 -24.27 -28.09
CA GLY A 365 -42.78 -24.93 -29.20
C GLY A 365 -44.20 -25.43 -28.92
N ASN A 366 -44.77 -25.20 -27.74
CA ASN A 366 -46.10 -25.71 -27.36
C ASN A 366 -47.23 -24.70 -27.61
N LYS A 367 -47.75 -24.69 -28.83
CA LYS A 367 -48.85 -23.80 -29.24
C LYS A 367 -50.17 -24.10 -28.51
N TYR A 368 -50.46 -25.36 -28.25
CA TYR A 368 -51.73 -25.77 -27.63
C TYR A 368 -51.85 -25.22 -26.21
N GLU A 369 -50.76 -25.24 -25.45
CA GLU A 369 -50.71 -24.71 -24.10
C GLU A 369 -50.71 -23.17 -24.10
N ALA A 370 -50.02 -22.53 -25.05
CA ALA A 370 -50.04 -21.08 -25.23
C ALA A 370 -51.46 -20.53 -25.48
N LEU A 371 -52.26 -21.23 -26.29
CA LEU A 371 -53.66 -20.84 -26.60
C LEU A 371 -54.56 -20.84 -25.37
N LYS A 372 -54.29 -21.65 -24.34
CA LYS A 372 -55.08 -21.68 -23.10
C LYS A 372 -54.92 -20.41 -22.26
N TYR A 373 -53.76 -19.75 -22.36
CA TYR A 373 -53.45 -18.55 -21.58
C TYR A 373 -53.81 -17.26 -22.30
N LEU A 374 -53.94 -17.28 -23.64
CA LEU A 374 -54.28 -16.12 -24.46
C LEU A 374 -55.57 -15.39 -24.06
N PRO A 375 -56.67 -16.07 -23.66
CA PRO A 375 -57.87 -15.38 -23.17
C PRO A 375 -57.64 -14.57 -21.88
N LYS A 376 -56.62 -14.94 -21.09
CA LYS A 376 -56.28 -14.32 -19.80
C LYS A 376 -55.26 -13.16 -19.93
N VAL A 377 -54.66 -12.98 -21.11
CA VAL A 377 -53.76 -11.85 -21.42
C VAL A 377 -54.57 -10.55 -21.48
N ARG A 378 -53.92 -9.40 -21.25
CA ARG A 378 -54.56 -8.08 -21.39
C ARG A 378 -55.08 -7.85 -22.81
N ASP A 379 -56.28 -7.30 -22.94
CA ASP A 379 -56.99 -7.14 -24.24
C ASP A 379 -56.16 -6.40 -25.30
N ASP A 380 -55.39 -5.39 -24.90
CA ASP A 380 -54.53 -4.59 -25.79
C ASP A 380 -53.41 -5.40 -26.46
N LEU A 381 -52.97 -6.50 -25.82
CA LEU A 381 -51.85 -7.33 -26.29
C LEU A 381 -52.33 -8.64 -26.93
N LYS A 382 -53.63 -8.99 -26.80
CA LYS A 382 -54.18 -10.26 -27.31
C LYS A 382 -53.95 -10.44 -28.81
N GLN A 383 -54.14 -9.40 -29.61
CA GLN A 383 -53.94 -9.49 -31.07
C GLN A 383 -52.48 -9.77 -31.43
N ILE A 384 -51.52 -9.12 -30.75
CA ILE A 384 -50.09 -9.32 -30.98
C ILE A 384 -49.69 -10.75 -30.62
N TYR A 385 -50.09 -11.23 -29.45
CA TYR A 385 -49.78 -12.60 -29.03
C TYR A 385 -50.49 -13.66 -29.88
N ASN A 386 -51.71 -13.39 -30.36
CA ASN A 386 -52.40 -14.29 -31.29
C ASN A 386 -51.61 -14.44 -32.59
N THR A 387 -51.16 -13.32 -33.19
CA THR A 387 -50.33 -13.37 -34.40
C THR A 387 -49.03 -14.15 -34.19
N LYS A 388 -48.36 -13.96 -33.03
CA LYS A 388 -47.15 -14.71 -32.66
C LYS A 388 -47.41 -16.22 -32.56
N ILE A 389 -48.49 -16.65 -31.90
CA ILE A 389 -48.83 -18.08 -31.78
C ILE A 389 -49.16 -18.70 -33.15
N THR A 390 -49.94 -18.01 -33.99
CA THR A 390 -50.25 -18.51 -35.36
C THR A 390 -49.04 -18.50 -36.30
N SER A 391 -48.03 -17.65 -36.04
CA SER A 391 -46.80 -17.61 -36.83
C SER A 391 -45.81 -18.72 -36.48
N MET A 392 -45.98 -19.39 -35.34
CA MET A 392 -45.26 -20.62 -35.07
C MET A 392 -45.76 -21.68 -36.05
N SER A 393 -44.86 -22.29 -36.81
CA SER A 393 -45.13 -23.38 -37.75
C SER A 393 -45.11 -24.73 -37.06
#